data_AF-A0A519XTJ3-F1
#
_entry.id   AF-A0A519XTJ3-F1
#
_cell.length_a   1.000
_cell.length_b   1.000
_cell.length_c   1.000
_cell.angle_alpha   90.00
_cell.angle_beta   90.00
_cell.angle_gamma   90.00
#
_symmetry.space_group_name_H-M   'P 1'
#
loop_
_entity.id
_entity.type
_entity.pdbx_description
1 polymer ?
#
loop_
_entity_poly.entity_id
_entity_poly.type
_entity_poly.pdbx_seq_one_letter_code
_entity_poly.pdbx_strand_id
1 'polypeptide(L)' 'MKNIRLFLLFVLVSILVNSCIAQKTEFSKTATLKETYHDYFSIGVAVGPKNLVGDEAVLIKKQFNSITAENAMKMESLQP' A
#
# COMPACT_ATOMS: atom_id res chain seq x y z
N MET A 1 -53.90 8.28 5.37
CA MET A 1 -53.00 8.50 4.21
C MET A 1 -51.72 9.27 4.54
N LYS A 2 -51.74 10.32 5.38
CA LYS A 2 -50.53 11.07 5.79
C LYS A 2 -49.49 10.20 6.53
N ASN A 3 -49.93 9.30 7.41
CA ASN A 3 -49.04 8.45 8.21
C ASN A 3 -48.35 7.35 7.37
N ILE A 4 -49.01 6.87 6.30
CA ILE A 4 -48.41 5.93 5.33
C ILE A 4 -47.31 6.61 4.52
N ARG A 5 -47.53 7.86 4.10
CA ARG A 5 -46.52 8.64 3.34
C ARG A 5 -45.32 8.98 4.22
N LEU A 6 -45.54 9.28 5.50
CA LEU A 6 -44.48 9.54 6.46
C LEU A 6 -43.64 8.29 6.74
N PHE A 7 -44.29 7.13 6.87
CA PHE A 7 -43.60 5.84 7.04
C PHE A 7 -42.79 5.46 5.80
N LEU A 8 -43.35 5.62 4.59
CA LEU A 8 -42.63 5.39 3.34
C LEU A 8 -41.41 6.31 3.17
N LEU A 9 -41.50 7.56 3.63
CA LEU A 9 -40.37 8.49 3.60
C LEU A 9 -39.24 8.05 4.55
N PHE A 10 -39.59 7.51 5.72
CA PHE A 10 -38.63 7.01 6.71
C PHE A 10 -37.87 5.76 6.23
N VAL A 11 -38.59 4.86 5.55
CA VAL A 11 -38.00 3.65 4.92
C VAL A 11 -37.08 4.03 3.76
N LEU A 12 -37.48 5.00 2.92
CA LEU A 12 -36.66 5.49 1.81
C LEU A 12 -35.35 6.13 2.29
N VAL A 13 -35.43 6.95 3.35
CA VAL A 13 -34.24 7.56 3.99
C VAL A 13 -33.32 6.48 4.54
N SER A 14 -33.85 5.47 5.23
CA SER A 14 -33.06 4.37 5.81
C SER A 14 -32.31 3.55 4.75
N ILE A 15 -32.90 3.34 3.57
CA ILE A 15 -32.25 2.66 2.44
C ILE A 15 -31.10 3.50 1.87
N LEU A 16 -31.26 4.83 1.80
CA LEU A 16 -30.22 5.74 1.30
C LEU A 16 -29.01 5.81 2.25
N VAL A 17 -29.19 5.70 3.57
CA VAL A 17 -28.05 5.72 4.52
C VAL A 17 -27.19 4.47 4.43
N ASN A 18 -27.79 3.30 4.19
CA ASN A 18 -27.06 2.03 4.10
C ASN A 18 -26.17 1.93 2.84
N SER A 19 -26.53 2.61 1.74
CA SER A 19 -25.75 2.62 0.50
C SER A 19 -24.41 3.36 0.65
N CYS A 20 -24.32 4.32 1.58
CA CYS A 20 -23.11 5.12 1.81
C CYS A 20 -22.02 4.38 2.62
N ILE A 21 -22.39 3.29 3.32
CA ILE A 21 -21.44 2.53 4.15
C ILE A 21 -20.71 1.44 3.35
N ALA A 22 -21.26 1.00 2.21
CA ALA A 22 -20.70 -0.08 1.39
C ALA A 22 -19.46 0.33 0.56
N GLN A 23 -19.14 1.63 0.45
CA GLN A 23 -17.97 2.11 -0.30
C GLN A 23 -16.68 2.18 0.52
N LYS A 24 -16.71 1.80 1.80
CA LYS A 24 -15.49 1.52 2.57
C LYS A 24 -15.00 0.09 2.32
N THR A 25 -14.92 -0.30 1.05
CA THR A 25 -13.86 -1.23 0.69
C THR A 25 -12.59 -0.46 0.98
N GLU A 26 -11.84 -0.92 1.98
CA GLU A 26 -10.48 -0.46 2.18
C GLU A 26 -9.74 -0.67 0.86
N PHE A 27 -9.67 0.38 0.04
CA PHE A 27 -8.57 0.53 -0.88
C PHE A 27 -7.38 0.80 0.03
N SER A 28 -6.91 -0.32 0.62
CA SER A 28 -5.82 -0.42 1.55
C SER A 28 -4.74 0.50 1.04
N LYS A 29 -4.44 1.51 1.87
CA LYS A 29 -3.18 2.25 1.90
C LYS A 29 -2.13 1.52 1.06
N THR A 30 -2.02 1.90 -0.22
CA THR A 30 -1.36 1.15 -1.31
C THR A 30 -0.42 0.05 -0.81
N ALA A 31 -0.91 -1.21 -0.76
CA ALA A 31 -0.15 -2.34 -0.25
C ALA A 31 1.24 -2.38 -0.90
N THR A 32 2.29 -2.44 -0.07
CA THR A 32 3.66 -2.43 -0.57
C THR A 32 4.06 -3.83 -1.04
N LEU A 33 5.07 -3.92 -1.91
CA LEU A 33 5.55 -5.21 -2.42
C LEU A 33 5.98 -6.13 -1.27
N LYS A 34 6.79 -5.62 -0.33
CA LYS A 34 7.24 -6.38 0.84
C LYS A 34 6.10 -6.83 1.77
N GLU A 35 5.02 -6.06 1.89
CA GLU A 35 3.85 -6.44 2.71
C GLU A 35 3.03 -7.53 2.01
N THR A 36 2.88 -7.42 0.69
CA THR A 36 2.10 -8.38 -0.12
C THR A 36 2.70 -9.78 -0.08
N TYR A 37 4.02 -9.90 -0.05
CA TYR A 37 4.73 -11.18 -0.06
C TYR A 37 5.31 -11.60 1.30
N HIS A 38 4.98 -10.87 2.38
CA HIS A 38 5.59 -11.04 3.70
C HIS A 38 5.60 -12.49 4.20
N ASP A 39 4.48 -13.21 4.00
CA ASP A 39 4.31 -14.57 4.52
C ASP A 39 5.01 -15.64 3.68
N TYR A 40 5.55 -15.26 2.51
CA TYR A 40 6.20 -16.18 1.58
C TYR A 40 7.71 -15.97 1.53
N PHE A 41 8.16 -14.74 1.30
CA PHE A 41 9.57 -14.40 1.14
C PHE A 41 9.83 -12.89 1.22
N SER A 42 11.10 -12.52 1.38
CA SER A 42 11.54 -11.13 1.30
C SER A 42 11.60 -10.62 -0.14
N ILE A 43 11.31 -9.33 -0.30
CA ILE A 43 11.36 -8.62 -1.57
C ILE A 43 12.62 -7.75 -1.58
N GLY A 44 13.56 -8.13 -2.45
CA GLY A 44 14.88 -7.53 -2.58
C GLY A 44 14.99 -6.51 -3.72
N VAL A 45 15.94 -5.58 -3.58
CA VAL A 45 16.33 -4.64 -4.64
C VAL A 45 17.85 -4.43 -4.66
N ALA A 46 18.44 -4.37 -5.86
CA ALA A 46 19.84 -4.01 -6.03
C ALA A 46 20.00 -2.48 -5.96
N VAL A 47 20.94 -2.00 -5.14
CA VAL A 47 21.14 -0.57 -4.88
C VAL A 47 22.61 -0.19 -4.95
N GLY A 48 22.90 0.96 -5.54
CA GLY A 48 24.17 1.66 -5.41
C GLY A 48 24.15 2.70 -4.28
N PRO A 49 25.31 3.25 -3.88
CA PRO A 49 25.39 4.23 -2.79
C PRO A 49 24.51 5.48 -3.02
N LYS A 50 24.38 5.92 -4.27
CA LYS A 50 23.55 7.07 -4.66
C LYS A 50 22.05 6.87 -4.41
N ASN A 51 21.58 5.63 -4.42
CA ASN A 51 20.16 5.31 -4.22
C ASN A 51 19.77 5.35 -2.73
N LEU A 52 20.75 5.43 -1.81
CA LEU A 52 20.53 5.44 -0.37
C LEU A 52 20.18 6.84 0.18
N VAL A 53 20.06 7.84 -0.69
CA VAL A 53 19.64 9.21 -0.35
C VAL A 53 18.52 9.69 -1.28
N GLY A 54 17.79 10.74 -0.87
CA GLY A 54 16.72 11.33 -1.68
C GLY A 54 15.47 10.45 -1.85
N ASP A 55 14.74 10.69 -2.93
CA ASP A 55 13.43 10.06 -3.18
C ASP A 55 13.52 8.54 -3.41
N GLU A 56 14.60 8.08 -4.03
CA GLU A 56 14.83 6.64 -4.23
C GLU A 56 14.95 5.90 -2.91
N ALA A 57 15.63 6.48 -1.92
CA ALA A 57 15.72 5.89 -0.58
C ALA A 57 14.35 5.78 0.10
N VAL A 58 13.47 6.76 -0.13
CA VAL A 58 12.09 6.73 0.37
C VAL A 58 11.31 5.59 -0.30
N LEU A 59 11.43 5.43 -1.61
CA LEU A 59 10.82 4.34 -2.35
C LEU A 59 11.34 2.98 -1.91
N ILE A 60 12.66 2.83 -1.76
CA ILE A 60 13.31 1.58 -1.33
C ILE A 60 12.78 1.15 0.04
N LYS A 61 12.78 2.07 1.01
CA LYS A 61 12.23 1.82 2.35
C LYS A 61 10.75 1.46 2.32
N LYS A 62 9.98 2.09 1.42
CA LYS A 62 8.55 1.81 1.30
C LYS A 62 8.30 0.41 0.75
N GLN A 63 9.00 0.00 -0.31
CA GLN A 63 8.62 -1.18 -1.09
C GLN A 63 9.38 -2.47 -0.76
N PHE A 64 10.61 -2.38 -0.23
CA PHE A 64 11.51 -3.54 -0.09
C PHE A 64 11.93 -3.78 1.36
N ASN A 65 12.23 -5.04 1.70
CA ASN A 65 12.75 -5.46 3.02
C ASN A 65 14.08 -6.23 2.93
N SER A 66 14.67 -6.31 1.73
CA SER A 66 16.01 -6.83 1.49
C SER A 66 16.73 -5.95 0.45
N ILE A 67 18.05 -5.82 0.56
CA ILE A 67 18.86 -5.07 -0.41
C ILE A 67 20.12 -5.84 -0.77
N THR A 68 20.65 -5.58 -1.96
CA THR A 68 21.95 -6.10 -2.40
C THR A 68 22.74 -4.94 -3.01
N ALA A 69 24.03 -4.81 -2.65
CA ALA A 69 24.88 -3.81 -3.27
C ALA A 69 25.09 -4.17 -4.76
N GLU A 70 24.64 -3.30 -5.67
CA GLU A 70 24.65 -3.56 -7.12
C GLU A 70 26.08 -3.84 -7.62
N ASN A 71 27.02 -2.97 -7.24
CA ASN A 71 28.43 -3.08 -7.62
C ASN A 71 29.39 -2.85 -6.45
N ALA A 72 28.98 -2.11 -5.41
CA ALA A 72 29.87 -1.64 -4.35
C ALA A 72 30.51 -2.76 -3.51
N MET A 73 30.00 -3.99 -3.57
CA MET A 73 30.57 -5.17 -2.90
C MET A 73 31.13 -6.22 -3.87
N LYS A 74 31.24 -5.92 -5.16
CA LYS A 74 31.97 -6.79 -6.10
C LYS A 74 33.45 -6.80 -5.72
N MET A 75 34.15 -7.90 -6.03
CA MET A 75 35.57 -8.06 -5.72
C MET A 75 36.41 -6.89 -6.23
N GLU A 76 36.15 -6.43 -7.46
CA GLU A 76 36.82 -5.27 -8.08
C GLU A 76 36.66 -3.96 -7.29
N SER A 77 35.56 -3.80 -6.54
CA SER A 77 35.28 -2.59 -5.76
C SER A 77 35.84 -2.68 -4.35
N LEU A 78 35.95 -3.89 -3.78
CA LEU A 78 36.48 -4.10 -2.43
C LEU A 78 38.01 -4.21 -2.40
N GLN A 79 38.60 -4.78 -3.46
CA GLN A 79 40.04 -4.99 -3.58
C GLN A 79 40.52 -4.49 -4.95
N PRO A 80 40.81 -3.18 -5.06
CA PRO A 80 41.31 -2.58 -6.29
C PRO A 80 42.75 -3.00 -6.63
#